data_AF-A0A950JJT7-F1
#
_entry.id   AF-A0A950JJT7-F1
#
_cell.length_a   1.000
_cell.length_b   1.000
_cell.length_c   1.000
_cell.angle_alpha   90.00
_cell.angle_beta   90.00
_cell.angle_gamma   90.00
#
_symmetry.space_group_name_H-M   'P 1'
#
loop_
_entity.id
_entity.type
_entity.pdbx_description
1 polymer ?
#
loop_
_entity_poly.entity_id
_entity_poly.type
_entity_poly.pdbx_seq_one_letter_code
_entity_poly.pdbx_strand_id
1 'polypeptide(L)'
;MTEQKITPCLWFDFNAEEAVAHYLSIFANSHILSTAHYGESNPSSKGKVMTILFEIDGQRLLALNGGPHYKFTPALSLMVNCDDQAEIDL
;
A
#
# COMPACT_ATOMS: atom_id res chain seq x y z
N MET A 1 -11.76 11.46 13.13
CA MET A 1 -11.00 10.21 12.89
C MET A 1 -9.64 10.37 13.52
N THR A 2 -9.28 9.50 14.44
CA THR A 2 -7.96 9.53 15.11
C THR A 2 -6.89 9.10 14.13
N GLU A 3 -5.88 9.94 13.95
CA GLU A 3 -4.72 9.66 13.12
C GLU A 3 -3.97 8.42 13.67
N GLN A 4 -3.71 7.44 12.80
CA GLN A 4 -2.93 6.26 13.20
C GLN A 4 -1.50 6.69 13.56
N LYS A 5 -1.03 6.31 14.75
CA LYS A 5 0.33 6.63 15.21
C LYS A 5 1.41 5.78 14.56
N ILE A 6 1.04 4.58 14.09
CA ILE A 6 1.94 3.60 13.48
C ILE A 6 1.30 3.14 12.18
N THR A 7 2.06 3.21 11.08
CA THR A 7 1.62 2.81 9.75
C THR A 7 2.54 1.71 9.22
N PRO A 8 2.03 0.52 8.90
CA PRO A 8 2.81 -0.52 8.24
C PRO A 8 3.34 -0.03 6.89
N CYS A 9 4.61 -0.33 6.60
CA CYS A 9 5.25 -0.05 5.32
C CYS A 9 5.44 -1.35 4.54
N LEU A 10 4.89 -1.39 3.33
CA LEU A 10 4.89 -2.54 2.42
C LEU A 10 5.91 -2.28 1.30
N TRP A 11 6.86 -3.19 1.14
CA TRP A 11 7.95 -3.04 0.17
C TRP A 11 7.58 -3.66 -1.20
N PHE A 12 7.72 -2.88 -2.26
CA PHE A 12 7.38 -3.28 -3.63
C PHE A 12 8.58 -3.14 -4.59
N ASP A 13 8.57 -3.99 -5.61
CA ASP A 13 9.54 -3.97 -6.72
C ASP A 13 9.05 -3.06 -7.83
N PHE A 14 9.05 -1.75 -7.55
CA PHE A 14 8.61 -0.70 -8.47
C PHE A 14 7.18 -0.83 -9.02
N ASN A 15 6.35 -1.66 -8.40
CA ASN A 15 4.96 -1.92 -8.78
C ASN A 15 3.94 -1.51 -7.70
N ALA A 16 4.30 -0.60 -6.78
CA ALA A 16 3.40 -0.11 -5.73
C ALA A 16 2.09 0.48 -6.29
N GLU A 17 2.13 1.18 -7.43
CA GLU A 17 0.93 1.76 -8.05
C GLU A 17 -0.09 0.70 -8.46
N GLU A 18 0.38 -0.39 -9.07
CA GLU A 18 -0.45 -1.53 -9.46
C GLU A 18 -1.03 -2.24 -8.23
N ALA A 19 -0.19 -2.50 -7.22
CA ALA A 19 -0.63 -3.15 -5.99
C ALA A 19 -1.67 -2.31 -5.23
N VAL A 20 -1.44 -0.99 -5.11
CA VAL A 20 -2.42 -0.08 -4.49
C VAL A 20 -3.70 -0.05 -5.30
N ALA A 21 -3.65 0.08 -6.64
CA ALA A 21 -4.84 0.04 -7.47
C ALA A 21 -5.64 -1.25 -7.29
N HIS A 22 -4.96 -2.39 -7.14
CA HIS A 22 -5.61 -3.66 -6.85
C HIS A 22 -6.30 -3.67 -5.48
N TYR A 23 -5.62 -3.23 -4.41
CA TYR A 23 -6.27 -3.12 -3.10
C TYR A 23 -7.50 -2.21 -3.11
N LEU A 24 -7.41 -1.06 -3.78
CA LEU A 24 -8.53 -0.13 -3.89
C LEU A 24 -9.70 -0.69 -4.71
N SER A 25 -9.43 -1.64 -5.62
CA SER A 25 -10.47 -2.33 -6.38
C SER A 25 -11.24 -3.38 -5.57
N ILE A 26 -10.64 -3.90 -4.49
CA ILE A 26 -11.24 -4.92 -3.62
C ILE A 26 -12.06 -4.27 -2.51
N PHE A 27 -11.50 -3.28 -1.82
CA PHE A 27 -12.13 -2.67 -0.64
C PHE A 27 -12.95 -1.44 -1.02
N ALA A 28 -14.25 -1.45 -0.71
CA ALA A 28 -15.17 -0.38 -1.10
C ALA A 28 -14.87 0.96 -0.41
N ASN A 29 -14.49 0.95 0.87
CA ASN A 29 -14.10 2.16 1.59
C ASN A 29 -12.57 2.32 1.54
N SER A 30 -12.08 2.71 0.38
CA SER A 30 -10.65 2.84 0.14
C SER A 30 -10.29 4.06 -0.71
N HIS A 31 -9.12 4.65 -0.45
CA HIS A 31 -8.63 5.80 -1.21
C HIS A 31 -7.13 6.07 -1.00
N ILE A 32 -6.50 6.76 -1.95
CA ILE A 32 -5.15 7.29 -1.80
C ILE A 32 -5.20 8.58 -0.95
N LEU A 33 -4.32 8.68 0.04
CA LEU A 33 -4.16 9.87 0.88
C LEU A 33 -3.07 10.80 0.35
N SER A 34 -1.93 10.25 -0.08
CA SER A 34 -0.85 11.04 -0.65
C SER A 34 0.13 10.18 -1.45
N THR A 35 0.75 10.76 -2.48
CA THR A 35 1.81 10.12 -3.28
C THR A 35 3.08 10.98 -3.22
N ALA A 36 4.21 10.36 -2.89
CA ALA A 36 5.52 11.00 -2.96
C ALA A 36 6.34 10.41 -4.10
N HIS A 37 7.17 11.25 -4.73
CA HIS A 37 8.01 10.87 -5.87
C HIS A 37 9.48 10.99 -5.49
N TYR A 38 10.34 10.22 -6.17
CA TYR A 38 11.78 10.35 -5.98
C TYR A 38 12.27 11.73 -6.42
N GLY A 39 13.03 12.37 -5.55
CA GLY A 39 13.69 13.65 -5.80
C GLY A 39 15.03 13.51 -6.53
N GLU A 40 15.81 14.59 -6.52
CA GLU A 40 17.09 14.66 -7.26
C GLU A 40 18.19 13.77 -6.70
N SER A 41 18.04 13.30 -5.46
CA SER A 41 18.98 12.37 -4.82
C SER A 41 19.03 10.98 -5.47
N ASN A 42 18.03 10.64 -6.30
CA ASN A 42 18.00 9.42 -7.09
C ASN A 42 17.74 9.72 -8.57
N PRO A 43 18.78 10.10 -9.35
CA PRO A 43 18.62 10.57 -10.72
C PRO A 43 17.95 9.56 -11.66
N SER A 44 18.19 8.25 -11.48
CA SER A 44 17.64 7.19 -12.34
C SER A 44 16.15 6.95 -12.13
N SER A 45 15.60 7.39 -10.99
CA SER A 45 14.19 7.25 -10.64
C SER A 45 13.47 8.58 -10.46
N LYS A 46 14.13 9.71 -10.76
CA LYS A 46 13.57 11.06 -10.59
C LYS A 46 12.17 11.17 -11.21
N GLY A 47 11.22 11.65 -10.42
CA GLY A 47 9.83 11.85 -10.86
C GLY A 47 8.98 10.57 -10.89
N LYS A 48 9.55 9.38 -10.67
CA LYS A 48 8.77 8.15 -10.46
C LYS A 48 8.20 8.10 -9.04
N VAL A 49 7.11 7.38 -8.85
CA VAL A 49 6.51 7.16 -7.53
C VAL A 49 7.50 6.45 -6.61
N MET A 50 7.73 7.05 -5.44
CA MET A 50 8.55 6.50 -4.36
C MET A 50 7.65 5.84 -3.31
N THR A 51 6.63 6.55 -2.82
CA THR A 51 5.68 5.99 -1.87
C THR A 51 4.25 6.41 -2.17
N ILE A 52 3.31 5.56 -1.76
CA ILE A 52 1.87 5.85 -1.78
C ILE A 52 1.33 5.56 -0.39
N LEU A 53 0.80 6.58 0.28
CA LEU A 53 0.01 6.42 1.49
C LEU A 53 -1.45 6.26 1.06
N PHE A 54 -2.07 5.15 1.45
CA PHE A 54 -3.45 4.83 1.12
C PHE A 54 -4.17 4.25 2.34
N GLU A 55 -5.50 4.26 2.28
CA GLU A 55 -6.38 3.76 3.34
C GLU A 55 -7.33 2.72 2.75
N ILE A 56 -7.48 1.58 3.43
CA ILE A 56 -8.48 0.54 3.17
C ILE A 56 -9.26 0.28 4.46
N ASP A 57 -10.58 0.44 4.45
CA ASP A 57 -11.48 0.26 5.59
C ASP A 57 -10.99 0.89 6.91
N GLY A 58 -10.44 2.11 6.80
CA GLY A 58 -9.91 2.88 7.94
C GLY A 58 -8.50 2.48 8.40
N GLN A 59 -7.86 1.50 7.78
CA GLN A 59 -6.46 1.12 8.01
C GLN A 59 -5.56 1.80 6.97
N ARG A 60 -4.62 2.66 7.43
CA ARG A 60 -3.62 3.28 6.56
C ARG A 60 -2.43 2.34 6.39
N LEU A 61 -1.92 2.32 5.16
CA LEU A 61 -0.75 1.55 4.75
C LEU A 61 0.12 2.44 3.87
N LEU A 62 1.44 2.26 3.99
CA LEU A 62 2.40 2.92 3.13
C LEU A 62 2.98 1.89 2.16
N ALA A 63 2.75 2.06 0.87
CA ALA A 63 3.47 1.30 -0.16
C ALA A 63 4.77 2.04 -0.50
N LEU A 64 5.90 1.34 -0.49
CA LEU A 64 7.22 1.86 -0.84
C LEU A 64 7.75 1.10 -2.05
N ASN A 65 8.01 1.82 -3.14
CA ASN A 65 8.85 1.30 -4.20
C ASN A 65 10.30 1.31 -3.71
N GLY A 66 10.87 0.13 -3.50
CA GLY A 66 12.26 -0.03 -3.07
C GLY A 66 13.09 -0.94 -3.97
N GLY A 67 12.47 -1.54 -4.98
CA GLY A 67 13.13 -2.47 -5.91
C GLY A 67 13.19 -3.91 -5.39
N PRO A 68 13.88 -4.81 -6.09
CA PRO A 68 13.74 -6.27 -5.93
C PRO A 68 14.48 -6.84 -4.70
N HIS A 69 14.92 -5.99 -3.77
CA HIS A 69 15.80 -6.37 -2.67
C HIS A 69 15.11 -7.20 -1.59
N TYR A 70 13.82 -6.93 -1.34
CA TYR A 70 13.04 -7.61 -0.32
C TYR A 70 11.72 -8.13 -0.89
N LYS A 71 11.27 -9.26 -0.36
CA LYS A 71 10.01 -9.90 -0.74
C LYS A 71 9.14 -10.10 0.49
N PHE A 72 7.83 -10.07 0.30
CA PHE A 72 6.91 -10.46 1.35
C PHE A 72 7.17 -11.90 1.79
N THR A 73 6.95 -12.12 3.08
CA THR A 73 6.93 -13.45 3.68
C THR A 73 5.66 -13.54 4.51
N PRO A 74 5.18 -14.76 4.83
CA PRO A 74 4.02 -14.92 5.70
C PRO A 74 4.20 -14.35 7.12
N ALA A 75 5.41 -13.93 7.51
CA ALA A 75 5.68 -13.34 8.82
C ALA A 75 4.97 -11.99 9.04
N LEU A 76 4.58 -11.30 7.96
CA LEU A 76 3.69 -10.14 8.03
C LEU A 76 2.48 -10.40 7.14
N SER A 77 1.29 -10.36 7.74
CA SER A 77 0.01 -10.50 7.07
C SER A 77 -0.98 -9.46 7.57
N LEU A 78 -1.95 -9.14 6.72
CA LEU A 78 -3.12 -8.35 7.09
C LEU A 78 -4.29 -9.32 7.25
N MET A 79 -4.98 -9.25 8.37
CA MET A 79 -6.16 -10.06 8.63
C MET A 79 -7.39 -9.17 8.51
N VAL A 80 -8.29 -9.54 7.60
CA VAL A 80 -9.58 -8.88 7.42
C VAL A 80 -10.63 -9.71 8.15
N ASN A 81 -11.42 -9.07 8.99
CA ASN A 81 -12.57 -9.70 9.62
C ASN A 81 -13.78 -9.45 8.72
N CYS A 82 -14.14 -10.44 7.92
CA CYS A 82 -15.31 -10.38 7.04
C CYS A 82 -16.60 -10.68 7.82
N ASP A 83 -17.69 -10.05 7.42
CA ASP A 83 -19.00 -10.19 8.02
C ASP A 83 -19.69 -11.50 7.61
N ASP A 84 -19.50 -11.94 6.35
CA ASP A 84 -20.12 -13.16 5.83
C ASP A 84 -19.28 -13.87 4.74
N GLN A 85 -19.80 -15.01 4.26
CA GLN A 85 -19.12 -15.83 3.25
C GLN A 85 -19.09 -15.14 1.87
N ALA A 86 -20.08 -14.31 1.54
CA ALA A 86 -20.10 -13.62 0.26
C ALA A 86 -18.97 -12.60 0.17
N GLU A 87 -18.64 -11.93 1.28
CA GLU A 87 -17.47 -11.05 1.36
C GLU A 87 -16.15 -11.82 1.23
N ILE A 88 -16.05 -13.02 1.81
CA ILE A 88 -14.87 -13.89 1.69
C ILE A 88 -14.66 -14.36 0.25
N ASP A 89 -15.75 -14.59 -0.49
CA ASP A 89 -15.74 -15.16 -1.85
C ASP A 89 -15.59 -14.11 -2.98
N LEU A 90 -15.55 -12.81 -2.66
CA LEU A 90 -15.29 -11.71 -3.60
C LEU A 90 -13.90 -11.81 -4.24
#